data_AF-A0A7D9JX83-F1
#
_entry.id   AF-A0A7D9JX83-F1
#
_cell.length_a   1.000
_cell.length_b   1.000
_cell.length_c   1.000
_cell.angle_alpha   90.00
_cell.angle_beta   90.00
_cell.angle_gamma   90.00
#
_symmetry.space_group_name_H-M   'P 1'
#
loop_
_entity.id
_entity.type
_entity.pdbx_description
1 polymer ?
#
loop_
_entity_poly.entity_id
_entity_poly.type
_entity_poly.pdbx_seq_one_letter_code
_entity_poly.pdbx_strand_id
1 'polypeptide(L)'
;MVQTVKNLLCTSEAAAEDYMQRCQTTPANQDQLQLRQDVQKRQHDVNSPRVLSKLLPEQKVVVFQPRKKTWTAGKVIEQSNKPRSYVIKTTEAKFDVTENT
;
A
#
# COMPACT_ATOMS: atom_id res chain seq x y z
N MET A 1 -11.54 15.15 15.83
CA MET A 1 -12.66 15.64 15.00
C MET A 1 -12.38 15.25 13.56
N VAL A 2 -13.25 14.44 12.97
CA VAL A 2 -13.07 13.84 11.64
C VAL A 2 -13.47 14.89 10.59
N GLN A 3 -12.59 15.17 9.62
CA GLN A 3 -12.85 16.12 8.53
C GLN A 3 -13.64 15.43 7.41
N THR A 4 -14.81 15.96 7.09
CA THR A 4 -15.65 15.52 5.98
C THR A 4 -15.28 16.30 4.71
N VAL A 5 -14.86 15.58 3.67
CA VAL A 5 -14.60 16.18 2.35
C VAL A 5 -15.93 16.37 1.63
N LYS A 6 -16.26 17.61 1.29
CA LYS A 6 -17.43 17.98 0.50
C LYS A 6 -17.15 17.64 -0.96
N ASN A 7 -17.80 16.61 -1.50
CA ASN A 7 -17.84 16.40 -2.93
C ASN A 7 -18.92 17.31 -3.54
N LEU A 8 -18.46 18.27 -4.34
CA LEU A 8 -19.30 19.12 -5.18
C LEU A 8 -20.11 18.24 -6.16
N LEU A 9 -21.42 18.45 -6.18
CA LEU A 9 -22.28 18.00 -7.26
C LEU A 9 -21.90 18.73 -8.56
N CYS A 10 -21.74 17.98 -9.65
CA CYS A 10 -21.82 18.51 -11.00
C CYS A 10 -22.95 17.78 -11.73
N THR A 11 -23.82 18.58 -12.32
CA THR A 11 -25.18 18.30 -12.77
C THR A 11 -25.26 17.76 -14.20
N SER A 12 -26.04 16.70 -14.41
CA SER A 12 -26.89 16.52 -15.59
C SER A 12 -28.00 15.50 -15.24
N GLU A 13 -29.28 15.88 -15.37
CA GLU A 13 -30.42 15.08 -14.86
C GLU A 13 -30.49 13.66 -15.48
N ALA A 14 -30.07 13.48 -16.73
CA ALA A 14 -30.03 12.16 -17.37
C ALA A 14 -28.87 11.26 -16.90
N ALA A 15 -27.74 11.84 -16.46
CA ALA A 15 -26.65 11.07 -15.86
C ALA A 15 -26.88 10.85 -14.37
N ALA A 16 -27.64 11.73 -13.71
CA ALA A 16 -28.01 11.60 -12.31
C ALA A 16 -28.92 10.40 -12.07
N GLU A 17 -29.83 10.07 -12.98
CA GLU A 17 -30.68 8.88 -12.85
C GLU A 17 -29.87 7.58 -12.97
N ASP A 18 -29.00 7.42 -13.98
CA ASP A 18 -28.13 6.22 -14.10
C ASP A 18 -27.12 6.12 -12.95
N TYR A 19 -26.62 7.26 -12.45
CA TYR A 19 -25.73 7.31 -11.30
C TYR A 19 -26.47 6.99 -9.98
N MET A 20 -27.69 7.48 -9.80
CA MET A 20 -28.55 7.15 -8.66
C MET A 20 -28.98 5.68 -8.69
N GLN A 21 -29.27 5.10 -9.85
CA GLN A 21 -29.56 3.68 -10.03
C GLN A 21 -28.35 2.81 -9.64
N ARG A 22 -27.13 3.26 -9.99
CA ARG A 22 -25.86 2.58 -9.66
C ARG A 22 -25.48 2.74 -8.18
N CYS A 23 -25.89 3.84 -7.54
CA CYS A 23 -25.72 4.08 -6.11
C CYS A 23 -26.76 3.39 -5.23
N GLN A 24 -27.87 2.91 -5.80
CA GLN A 24 -28.85 2.04 -5.12
C GLN A 24 -28.27 0.63 -4.94
N THR A 25 -27.22 0.53 -4.14
CA THR A 25 -26.90 -0.73 -3.48
C THR A 25 -27.99 -0.97 -2.43
N THR A 26 -29.00 -1.76 -2.81
CA THR A 26 -29.97 -2.28 -1.84
C THR A 26 -29.20 -2.97 -0.70
N PRO A 27 -29.71 -2.97 0.54
CA PRO A 27 -29.00 -3.58 1.67
C PRO A 27 -28.58 -5.03 1.38
N ALA A 28 -29.43 -5.79 0.69
CA ALA A 28 -29.11 -7.14 0.21
C ALA A 28 -27.88 -7.21 -0.73
N ASN A 29 -27.65 -6.20 -1.58
CA ASN A 29 -26.46 -6.12 -2.44
C ASN A 29 -25.20 -5.73 -1.65
N GLN A 30 -25.33 -4.91 -0.61
CA GLN A 30 -24.21 -4.59 0.29
C GLN A 30 -23.82 -5.81 1.14
N ASP A 31 -24.79 -6.54 1.68
CA ASP A 31 -24.57 -7.76 2.46
C ASP A 31 -23.87 -8.85 1.64
N GLN A 32 -24.28 -9.04 0.38
CA GLN A 32 -23.61 -9.98 -0.51
C GLN A 32 -22.18 -9.55 -0.87
N LEU A 33 -21.94 -8.25 -1.04
CA LEU A 33 -20.59 -7.73 -1.29
C LEU A 33 -19.70 -7.95 -0.07
N GLN A 34 -20.21 -7.63 1.13
CA GLN A 34 -19.49 -7.84 2.38
C GLN A 34 -19.16 -9.31 2.60
N LEU A 35 -20.14 -10.21 2.37
CA LEU A 35 -19.91 -11.65 2.47
C LEU A 35 -18.81 -12.13 1.53
N ARG A 36 -18.76 -11.63 0.29
CA ARG A 36 -17.68 -11.96 -0.65
C ARG A 36 -16.31 -11.48 -0.15
N GLN A 37 -16.24 -10.25 0.37
CA GLN A 37 -15.00 -9.70 0.94
C GLN A 37 -14.54 -10.52 2.15
N ASP A 38 -15.46 -10.92 3.02
CA ASP A 38 -15.16 -11.72 4.20
C ASP A 38 -14.67 -13.13 3.85
N VAL A 39 -15.23 -13.74 2.81
CA VAL A 39 -14.76 -15.03 2.29
C VAL A 39 -13.36 -14.88 1.70
N GLN A 40 -13.12 -13.86 0.88
CA GLN A 40 -11.79 -13.60 0.30
C GLN A 40 -10.74 -13.33 1.38
N LYS A 41 -11.08 -12.50 2.39
CA LYS A 41 -10.20 -12.22 3.52
C LYS A 41 -9.88 -13.48 4.29
N ARG A 42 -10.88 -14.29 4.68
CA ARG A 42 -10.64 -15.56 5.39
C ARG A 42 -9.78 -16.50 4.57
N GLN A 43 -10.06 -16.64 3.28
CA GLN A 43 -9.28 -17.50 2.39
C GLN A 43 -7.83 -17.01 2.28
N HIS A 44 -7.61 -15.70 2.16
CA HIS A 44 -6.26 -15.13 2.14
C HIS A 44 -5.55 -15.30 3.49
N ASP A 45 -6.21 -15.02 4.60
CA ASP A 45 -5.62 -15.12 5.94
C ASP A 45 -5.24 -16.56 6.29
N VAL A 46 -6.08 -17.54 5.91
CA VAL A 46 -5.81 -18.98 6.12
C VAL A 46 -4.72 -19.48 5.17
N ASN A 47 -4.73 -19.07 3.91
CA ASN A 47 -3.84 -19.62 2.89
C ASN A 47 -2.54 -18.82 2.70
N SER A 48 -2.41 -17.65 3.33
CA SER A 48 -1.24 -16.78 3.23
C SER A 48 -0.55 -16.56 4.58
N PRO A 49 -0.18 -17.60 5.35
CA PRO A 49 0.78 -17.45 6.43
C PRO A 49 2.21 -17.24 5.90
N ARG A 50 2.39 -16.88 4.61
CA ARG A 50 3.70 -16.69 3.97
C ARG A 50 4.38 -15.47 4.58
N VAL A 51 5.07 -15.72 5.69
CA VAL A 51 6.05 -14.80 6.23
C VAL A 51 7.15 -14.66 5.19
N LEU A 52 7.27 -13.46 4.62
CA LEU A 52 8.40 -13.13 3.76
C LEU A 52 9.70 -13.39 4.53
N SER A 53 10.63 -14.10 3.91
CA SER A 53 11.92 -14.39 4.51
C SER A 53 12.64 -13.10 4.87
N LYS A 54 13.25 -13.09 6.06
CA LYS A 54 14.09 -11.96 6.46
C LYS A 54 15.30 -11.91 5.55
N LEU A 55 15.71 -10.70 5.19
CA LEU A 55 16.99 -10.48 4.52
C LEU A 55 18.13 -10.70 5.52
N LEU A 56 19.19 -11.34 5.04
CA LEU A 56 20.39 -11.62 5.82
C LEU A 56 21.43 -10.50 5.63
N PRO A 57 22.30 -10.25 6.61
CA PRO A 57 23.49 -9.43 6.41
C PRO A 57 24.31 -9.90 5.20
N GLU A 58 24.94 -8.95 4.49
CA GLU A 58 25.69 -9.12 3.23
C GLU A 58 24.88 -9.60 2.02
N GLN A 59 23.58 -9.85 2.16
CA GLN A 59 22.72 -10.24 1.05
C GLN A 59 22.66 -9.12 -0.01
N LYS A 60 22.90 -9.50 -1.27
CA LYS A 60 22.80 -8.59 -2.42
C LYS A 60 21.32 -8.28 -2.71
N VAL A 61 20.99 -7.00 -2.81
CA VAL A 61 19.63 -6.52 -3.07
C VAL A 61 19.66 -5.37 -4.08
N VAL A 62 18.49 -5.05 -4.64
CA VAL A 62 18.30 -3.85 -5.46
C VAL A 62 17.33 -2.92 -4.74
N VAL A 63 17.68 -1.64 -4.67
CA VAL A 63 16.91 -0.62 -3.97
C VAL A 63 16.50 0.45 -4.98
N PHE A 64 15.21 0.79 -4.96
CA PHE A 64 14.70 1.89 -5.78
C PHE A 64 15.09 3.23 -5.18
N GLN A 65 15.73 4.09 -5.96
CA GLN A 65 16.09 5.45 -5.59
C GLN A 65 15.04 6.44 -6.11
N PRO A 66 14.19 7.04 -5.26
CA PRO A 66 13.07 7.87 -5.73
C PRO A 66 13.50 9.16 -6.44
N ARG A 67 14.66 9.72 -6.08
CA ARG A 67 15.21 10.95 -6.67
C ARG A 67 15.69 10.73 -8.11
N LYS A 68 16.41 9.64 -8.36
CA LYS A 68 16.93 9.29 -9.68
C LYS A 68 15.94 8.47 -10.52
N LYS A 69 14.89 7.92 -9.89
CA LYS A 69 13.95 6.97 -10.50
C LYS A 69 14.64 5.72 -11.05
N THR A 70 15.77 5.32 -10.44
CA THR A 70 16.57 4.17 -10.86
C THR A 70 16.61 3.10 -9.77
N TRP A 71 16.89 1.85 -10.18
CA TRP A 71 17.18 0.75 -9.27
C TRP A 71 18.69 0.61 -9.12
N THR A 72 19.19 0.66 -7.89
CA THR A 72 20.63 0.59 -7.59
C THR A 72 20.93 -0.68 -6.82
N ALA A 73 22.02 -1.35 -7.19
CA ALA A 73 22.50 -2.51 -6.45
C ALA A 73 23.06 -2.09 -5.08
N GLY A 74 22.82 -2.92 -4.06
CA GLY A 74 23.31 -2.71 -2.71
C GLY A 74 23.45 -4.02 -1.95
N LYS A 75 23.96 -3.90 -0.73
CA LYS A 75 24.09 -5.00 0.22
C LYS A 75 23.42 -4.67 1.54
N VAL A 76 22.75 -5.63 2.13
CA VAL A 76 22.20 -5.50 3.48
C VAL A 76 23.36 -5.44 4.48
N ILE A 77 23.38 -4.42 5.32
CA ILE A 77 24.30 -4.35 6.46
C ILE A 77 23.64 -5.04 7.65
N GLU A 78 22.50 -4.51 8.07
CA GLU A 78 21.79 -4.99 9.26
C GLU A 78 20.29 -4.68 9.20
N GLN A 79 19.54 -5.31 10.10
CA GLN A 79 18.13 -5.01 10.31
C GLN A 79 17.99 -3.72 11.14
N SER A 80 17.12 -2.82 10.71
CA SER A 80 16.78 -1.62 11.46
C SER A 80 15.83 -1.95 12.62
N ASN A 81 15.74 -1.04 13.60
CA ASN A 81 14.73 -1.08 14.67
C ASN A 81 13.29 -0.92 14.15
N LYS A 82 13.10 -0.43 12.92
CA LYS A 82 11.78 -0.32 12.28
C LYS A 82 11.33 -1.65 11.67
N PRO A 83 10.02 -1.97 11.72
CA PRO A 83 9.50 -3.22 11.19
C PRO A 83 9.85 -3.36 9.70
N ARG A 84 10.41 -4.52 9.34
CA ARG A 84 10.80 -4.88 7.96
C ARG A 84 11.67 -3.83 7.25
N SER A 85 12.47 -3.08 8.00
CA SER A 85 13.40 -2.10 7.46
C SER A 85 14.84 -2.58 7.62
N TYR A 86 15.69 -2.27 6.64
CA TYR A 86 17.08 -2.71 6.58
C TYR A 86 18.00 -1.54 6.23
N VAL A 87 19.19 -1.53 6.82
CA VAL A 87 20.26 -0.59 6.45
C VAL A 87 21.01 -1.19 5.27
N ILE A 88 21.04 -0.49 4.14
CA ILE A 88 21.65 -0.97 2.91
C ILE A 88 22.89 -0.14 2.57
N LYS A 89 24.00 -0.81 2.27
CA LYS A 89 25.19 -0.20 1.66
C LYS A 89 25.06 -0.23 0.15
N THR A 90 24.83 0.92 -0.46
CA THR A 90 24.93 1.11 -1.92
C THR A 90 26.36 1.47 -2.32
N THR A 91 26.78 1.08 -3.52
CA THR A 91 28.07 1.49 -4.11
C THR A 91 28.11 2.97 -4.44
N GLU A 92 26.94 3.57 -4.68
CA GLU A 92 26.76 5.01 -4.73
C GLU A 92 26.67 5.54 -3.30
N ALA A 93 27.64 6.36 -2.92
CA ALA A 93 27.96 6.75 -1.56
C ALA A 93 26.78 7.33 -0.74
N LYS A 94 26.73 6.92 0.54
CA LYS A 94 26.35 7.68 1.75
C LYS A 94 25.29 8.77 1.57
N PHE A 95 24.03 8.45 1.87
CA PHE A 95 23.00 9.47 2.11
C PHE A 95 23.10 9.91 3.57
N ASP A 96 23.70 11.09 3.81
CA ASP A 96 23.50 11.83 5.05
C ASP A 96 22.01 12.26 5.10
N VAL A 97 21.26 11.71 6.05
CA VAL A 97 19.91 12.21 6.36
C VAL A 97 20.08 13.37 7.33
N THR A 98 20.09 14.59 6.81
CA THR A 98 19.81 15.77 7.60
C THR A 98 18.34 15.73 8.02
N GLU A 99 18.12 15.67 9.34
CA GLU A 99 16.85 15.97 9.97
C GLU A 99 16.46 17.41 9.59
N ASN A 100 15.26 17.59 9.02
CA ASN A 100 14.66 18.90 8.88
C ASN A 100 13.74 19.13 10.08
N THR A 101 14.15 20.10 10.90
CA THR A 101 13.42 20.83 11.94
C THR A 101 12.03 21.26 11.51
#